data_AF-A0A6P4YL53-F1
#
_entry.id   AF-A0A6P4YL53-F1
#
_cell.length_a   1.000
_cell.length_b   1.000
_cell.length_c   1.000
_cell.angle_alpha   90.00
_cell.angle_beta   90.00
_cell.angle_gamma   90.00
#
_symmetry.space_group_name_H-M   'P 1'
#
loop_
_entity.id
_entity.type
_entity.pdbx_description
1 polymer ?
#
loop_
_entity_poly.entity_id
_entity_poly.type
_entity_poly.pdbx_seq_one_letter_code
_entity_poly.pdbx_strand_id
1 'polypeptide(L)'
;DNHAVREAACACIAELGSKINSDVVRPHVPTLIEALLESFKDDSWPVRDAACIACGNFIQCFPEECRPQMDSLYPLFFANLQDNIPSVRQGAAVALANVARAYGAESLQFLLQKVQEGLEGIEKQPASTEKYSGLDKGPATYGVVKKLRDNDMDLHTNQTMYSCGSLAPKMGRGRSGGCMDHQFRKPVEPWELTEGCVHLLAELSQIPAAVKQVAELLPLVAQAAAKHHYPQHQVLLETVCKQ
;
A
#
# COMPACT_ATOMS: atom_id res chain seq x y z
N ASP A 1 -9.04 24.12 -3.11
CA ASP A 1 -8.87 22.87 -3.88
C ASP A 1 -7.39 22.60 -4.11
N ASN A 2 -6.65 22.33 -3.03
CA ASN A 2 -5.21 22.09 -3.07
C ASN A 2 -4.95 20.78 -2.32
N HIS A 3 -4.50 19.75 -3.03
CA HIS A 3 -4.25 18.42 -2.44
C HIS A 3 -3.22 18.50 -1.31
N ALA A 4 -2.18 19.33 -1.44
CA ALA A 4 -1.16 19.48 -0.41
C ALA A 4 -1.72 20.03 0.91
N VAL A 5 -2.75 20.87 0.85
CA VAL A 5 -3.44 21.37 2.07
C VAL A 5 -4.24 20.24 2.72
N ARG A 6 -4.87 19.37 1.94
CA ARG A 6 -5.64 18.23 2.46
C ARG A 6 -4.73 17.14 3.04
N GLU A 7 -3.62 16.87 2.38
CA GLU A 7 -2.56 15.98 2.86
C GLU A 7 -1.99 16.49 4.21
N ALA A 8 -1.64 17.78 4.27
CA ALA A 8 -1.18 18.41 5.51
C ALA A 8 -2.25 18.37 6.62
N ALA A 9 -3.54 18.52 6.26
CA ALA A 9 -4.62 18.41 7.23
C ALA A 9 -4.71 17.00 7.83
N CYS A 10 -4.53 15.93 7.04
CA CYS A 10 -4.49 14.56 7.55
C CYS A 10 -3.36 14.37 8.56
N ALA A 11 -2.17 14.86 8.24
CA ALA A 11 -1.03 14.84 9.16
C ALA A 11 -1.33 15.62 10.45
N CYS A 12 -1.90 16.82 10.36
CA CYS A 12 -2.29 17.60 11.54
C CYS A 12 -3.30 16.84 12.43
N ILE A 13 -4.29 16.17 11.85
CA ILE A 13 -5.27 15.39 12.63
C ILE A 13 -4.58 14.25 13.37
N ALA A 14 -3.66 13.52 12.72
CA ALA A 14 -2.89 12.46 13.38
C ALA A 14 -2.08 13.00 14.56
N GLU A 15 -1.45 14.16 14.39
CA GLU A 15 -0.64 14.82 15.43
C GLU A 15 -1.47 15.36 16.59
N LEU A 16 -2.74 15.75 16.36
CA LEU A 16 -3.65 16.04 17.46
C LEU A 16 -3.80 14.84 18.39
N GLY A 17 -3.89 13.62 17.84
CA GLY A 17 -4.06 12.42 18.64
C GLY A 17 -2.84 12.02 19.46
N SER A 18 -1.63 12.25 18.95
CA SER A 18 -0.39 11.81 19.60
C SER A 18 0.29 12.89 20.46
N LYS A 19 0.10 14.18 20.15
CA LYS A 19 0.83 15.30 20.80
C LYS A 19 -0.01 16.16 21.73
N ILE A 20 -1.33 16.12 21.62
CA ILE A 20 -2.23 16.90 22.48
C ILE A 20 -2.80 15.99 23.56
N ASN A 21 -3.12 16.56 24.72
CA ASN A 21 -3.78 15.83 25.80
C ASN A 21 -5.05 15.14 25.27
N SER A 22 -5.13 13.82 25.43
CA SER A 22 -6.20 12.98 24.93
C SER A 22 -7.59 13.46 25.39
N ASP A 23 -7.72 13.97 26.61
CA ASP A 23 -9.01 14.39 27.16
C ASP A 23 -9.58 15.63 26.47
N VAL A 24 -8.70 16.46 25.92
CA VAL A 24 -9.09 17.65 25.14
C VAL A 24 -9.52 17.24 23.73
N VAL A 25 -8.88 16.23 23.16
CA VAL A 25 -9.15 15.79 21.77
C VAL A 25 -10.36 14.86 21.71
N ARG A 26 -10.58 14.02 22.73
CA ARG A 26 -11.60 12.96 22.78
C ARG A 26 -13.00 13.41 22.34
N PRO A 27 -13.53 14.57 22.76
CA PRO A 27 -14.85 15.04 22.31
C PRO A 27 -14.95 15.30 20.80
N HIS A 28 -13.82 15.53 20.14
CA HIS A 28 -13.74 15.84 18.71
C HIS A 28 -13.38 14.63 17.84
N VAL A 29 -12.97 13.50 18.45
CA VAL A 29 -12.51 12.31 17.74
C VAL A 29 -13.52 11.82 16.69
N PRO A 30 -14.84 11.72 16.96
CA PRO A 30 -15.81 11.28 15.94
C PRO A 30 -15.78 12.13 14.67
N THR A 31 -15.73 13.46 14.80
CA THR A 31 -15.65 14.37 13.65
C THR A 31 -14.30 14.29 12.94
N LEU A 32 -13.22 14.12 13.70
CA LEU A 32 -11.86 14.04 13.15
C LEU A 32 -11.65 12.74 12.34
N ILE A 33 -12.14 11.60 12.83
CA ILE A 33 -12.05 10.34 12.09
C ILE A 33 -12.95 10.34 10.85
N GLU A 34 -14.12 10.98 10.90
CA GLU A 34 -14.98 11.19 9.73
C GLU A 34 -14.27 12.03 8.65
N ALA A 35 -13.59 13.12 9.04
CA ALA A 35 -12.81 13.93 8.10
C ALA A 35 -11.64 13.16 7.47
N LEU A 36 -10.98 12.28 8.24
CA LEU A 36 -9.97 11.38 7.70
C LEU A 36 -10.59 10.34 6.74
N LEU A 37 -11.74 9.78 7.06
CA LEU A 37 -12.46 8.82 6.20
C LEU A 37 -12.85 9.45 4.86
N GLU A 38 -13.30 10.71 4.87
CA GLU A 38 -13.56 11.47 3.64
C GLU A 38 -12.28 11.68 2.82
N SER A 39 -11.18 12.05 3.49
CA SER A 39 -9.86 12.23 2.85
C SER A 39 -9.27 10.92 2.31
N PHE A 40 -9.61 9.78 2.93
CA PHE A 40 -9.19 8.46 2.46
C PHE A 40 -9.90 8.05 1.15
N LYS A 41 -11.02 8.71 0.83
CA LYS A 41 -11.75 8.54 -0.44
C LYS A 41 -11.40 9.63 -1.47
N ASP A 42 -10.36 10.42 -1.22
CA ASP A 42 -9.94 11.51 -2.11
C ASP A 42 -9.48 10.99 -3.47
N ASP A 43 -9.73 11.78 -4.52
CA ASP A 43 -9.24 11.47 -5.86
C ASP A 43 -7.71 11.44 -5.89
N SER A 44 -7.05 12.30 -5.10
CA SER A 44 -5.60 12.43 -5.03
C SER A 44 -4.97 11.31 -4.19
N TRP A 45 -4.14 10.46 -4.81
CA TRP A 45 -3.46 9.37 -4.10
C TRP A 45 -2.60 9.84 -2.91
N PRO A 46 -1.86 10.98 -2.93
CA PRO A 46 -1.10 11.42 -1.77
C PRO A 46 -2.00 11.74 -0.57
N VAL A 47 -3.19 12.29 -0.83
CA VAL A 47 -4.18 12.57 0.22
C VAL A 47 -4.71 11.26 0.80
N ARG A 48 -5.01 10.25 -0.04
CA ARG A 48 -5.42 8.92 0.45
C ARG A 48 -4.35 8.23 1.27
N ASP A 49 -3.09 8.36 0.87
CA ASP A 49 -1.94 7.79 1.60
C ASP A 49 -1.77 8.45 2.97
N ALA A 50 -1.77 9.79 3.00
CA ALA A 50 -1.70 10.54 4.24
C ALA A 50 -2.89 10.25 5.17
N ALA A 51 -4.11 10.15 4.62
CA ALA A 51 -5.30 9.78 5.36
C ALA A 51 -5.22 8.35 5.91
N CYS A 52 -4.70 7.39 5.13
CA CYS A 52 -4.48 6.01 5.54
C CYS A 52 -3.58 5.93 6.78
N ILE A 53 -2.38 6.53 6.70
CA ILE A 53 -1.42 6.54 7.82
C ILE A 53 -2.01 7.28 9.03
N ALA A 54 -2.67 8.42 8.79
CA ALA A 54 -3.32 9.20 9.83
C ALA A 54 -4.42 8.40 10.55
N CYS A 55 -5.29 7.70 9.82
CA CYS A 55 -6.30 6.82 10.40
C CYS A 55 -5.67 5.77 11.31
N GLY A 56 -4.64 5.05 10.84
CA GLY A 56 -3.95 4.04 11.65
C GLY A 56 -3.39 4.61 12.96
N ASN A 57 -2.69 5.74 12.89
CA ASN A 57 -2.15 6.43 14.07
C ASN A 57 -3.27 6.90 15.02
N PHE A 58 -4.35 7.45 14.47
CA PHE A 58 -5.46 7.99 15.24
C PHE A 58 -6.26 6.88 15.96
N ILE A 59 -6.46 5.73 15.30
CA ILE A 59 -7.07 4.52 15.90
C ILE A 59 -6.22 4.02 17.08
N GLN A 60 -4.90 4.03 16.96
CA GLN A 60 -4.02 3.63 18.06
C GLN A 60 -4.13 4.57 19.28
N CYS A 61 -4.38 5.86 19.05
CA CYS A 61 -4.57 6.84 20.13
C CYS A 61 -5.97 6.78 20.75
N PHE A 62 -7.01 6.52 19.94
CA PHE A 62 -8.42 6.54 20.35
C PHE A 62 -9.18 5.29 19.87
N PRO A 63 -8.83 4.09 20.37
CA PRO A 63 -9.36 2.83 19.86
C PRO A 63 -10.88 2.70 20.02
N GLU A 64 -11.43 3.13 21.15
CA GLU A 64 -12.85 2.98 21.46
C GLU A 64 -13.72 3.90 20.59
N GLU A 65 -13.31 5.16 20.45
CA GLU A 65 -14.03 6.16 19.66
C GLU A 65 -13.97 5.87 18.16
N CYS A 66 -12.88 5.27 17.68
CA CYS A 66 -12.71 4.92 16.27
C CYS A 66 -13.40 3.60 15.90
N ARG A 67 -13.74 2.75 16.88
CA ARG A 67 -14.30 1.42 16.66
C ARG A 67 -15.54 1.38 15.74
N PRO A 68 -16.50 2.33 15.82
CA PRO A 68 -17.67 2.33 14.94
C PRO A 68 -17.36 2.52 13.45
N GLN A 69 -16.18 3.07 13.12
CA GLN A 69 -15.79 3.36 11.72
C GLN A 69 -15.01 2.20 11.06
N MET A 70 -14.65 1.16 11.81
CA MET A 70 -13.75 0.11 11.33
C MET A 70 -14.29 -0.66 10.13
N ASP A 71 -15.59 -0.90 10.06
CA ASP A 71 -16.24 -1.55 8.90
C ASP A 71 -16.06 -0.74 7.60
N SER A 72 -15.99 0.59 7.72
CA SER A 72 -15.73 1.48 6.59
C SER A 72 -14.24 1.63 6.27
N LEU A 73 -13.38 1.50 7.28
CA LEU A 73 -11.93 1.72 7.15
C LEU A 73 -11.18 0.48 6.62
N TYR A 74 -11.53 -0.73 7.05
CA TYR A 74 -10.85 -1.95 6.60
C TYR A 74 -10.82 -2.10 5.07
N PRO A 75 -11.92 -1.92 4.32
CA PRO A 75 -11.89 -1.98 2.86
C PRO A 75 -10.92 -0.97 2.23
N LEU A 76 -10.79 0.22 2.82
CA LEU A 76 -9.89 1.27 2.33
C LEU A 76 -8.42 0.94 2.62
N PHE A 77 -8.12 0.43 3.81
CA PHE A 77 -6.78 -0.06 4.15
C PHE A 77 -6.34 -1.18 3.21
N PHE A 78 -7.20 -2.16 2.95
CA PHE A 78 -6.85 -3.24 2.02
C PHE A 78 -6.76 -2.78 0.58
N ALA A 79 -7.57 -1.81 0.16
CA ALA A 79 -7.41 -1.18 -1.15
C ALA A 79 -6.04 -0.51 -1.30
N ASN A 80 -5.55 0.19 -0.26
CA ASN A 80 -4.21 0.77 -0.27
C ASN A 80 -3.09 -0.26 -0.14
N LEU A 81 -3.32 -1.37 0.60
CA LEU A 81 -2.35 -2.45 0.76
C LEU A 81 -1.98 -3.11 -0.57
N GLN A 82 -2.86 -3.04 -1.56
CA GLN A 82 -2.67 -3.57 -2.91
C GLN A 82 -2.64 -2.46 -3.97
N ASP A 83 -2.35 -1.22 -3.57
CA ASP A 83 -2.26 -0.09 -4.49
C ASP A 83 -1.06 -0.24 -5.44
N ASN A 84 -1.11 0.42 -6.60
CA ASN A 84 -0.02 0.37 -7.57
C ASN A 84 1.21 1.18 -7.15
N ILE A 85 1.06 2.08 -6.18
CA ILE A 85 2.14 2.92 -5.66
C ILE A 85 2.80 2.24 -4.45
N PRO A 86 4.12 1.94 -4.49
CA PRO A 86 4.79 1.22 -3.41
C PRO A 86 4.69 1.89 -2.02
N SER A 87 4.83 3.21 -1.96
CA SER A 87 4.73 3.94 -0.69
C SER A 87 3.34 3.83 -0.05
N VAL A 88 2.28 3.76 -0.87
CA VAL A 88 0.90 3.61 -0.41
C VAL A 88 0.68 2.23 0.20
N ARG A 89 1.27 1.18 -0.39
CA ARG A 89 1.25 -0.18 0.18
C ARG A 89 1.95 -0.23 1.52
N GLN A 90 3.13 0.39 1.63
CA GLN A 90 3.88 0.47 2.87
C GLN A 90 3.11 1.27 3.95
N GLY A 91 2.53 2.41 3.59
CA GLY A 91 1.70 3.21 4.49
C GLY A 91 0.49 2.45 5.03
N ALA A 92 -0.18 1.66 4.18
CA ALA A 92 -1.27 0.77 4.59
C ALA A 92 -0.81 -0.33 5.55
N ALA A 93 0.35 -0.94 5.32
CA ALA A 93 0.92 -1.92 6.23
C ALA A 93 1.14 -1.34 7.64
N VAL A 94 1.74 -0.15 7.74
CA VAL A 94 1.95 0.56 9.02
C VAL A 94 0.60 0.85 9.69
N ALA A 95 -0.38 1.35 8.95
CA ALA A 95 -1.69 1.69 9.48
C ALA A 95 -2.42 0.45 10.03
N LEU A 96 -2.40 -0.67 9.30
CA LEU A 96 -3.00 -1.93 9.73
C LEU A 96 -2.29 -2.53 10.94
N ALA A 97 -0.97 -2.38 11.07
CA ALA A 97 -0.25 -2.78 12.27
C ALA A 97 -0.63 -1.93 13.50
N ASN A 98 -0.94 -0.64 13.31
CA ASN A 98 -1.49 0.19 14.39
C ASN A 98 -2.90 -0.26 14.81
N VAL A 99 -3.74 -0.68 13.86
CA VAL A 99 -5.02 -1.34 14.15
C VAL A 99 -4.81 -2.66 14.93
N ALA A 100 -3.77 -3.43 14.57
CA ALA A 100 -3.38 -4.64 15.31
C ALA A 100 -2.97 -4.34 16.76
N ARG A 101 -2.18 -3.28 16.97
CA ARG A 101 -1.78 -2.81 18.31
C ARG A 101 -2.97 -2.31 19.13
N ALA A 102 -3.94 -1.67 18.49
CA ALA A 102 -5.14 -1.11 19.13
C ALA A 102 -6.15 -2.18 19.58
N TYR A 103 -6.43 -3.17 18.74
CA TYR A 103 -7.50 -4.16 18.99
C TYR A 103 -7.00 -5.58 19.32
N GLY A 104 -5.69 -5.82 19.25
CA GLY A 104 -5.07 -7.06 19.71
C GLY A 104 -5.48 -8.28 18.90
N ALA A 105 -5.87 -9.36 19.58
CA ALA A 105 -6.09 -10.68 18.97
C ALA A 105 -7.19 -10.68 17.89
N GLU A 106 -8.24 -9.88 18.07
CA GLU A 106 -9.38 -9.78 17.14
C GLU A 106 -8.91 -9.31 15.75
N SER A 107 -8.16 -8.21 15.70
CA SER A 107 -7.63 -7.69 14.43
C SER A 107 -6.47 -8.55 13.92
N LEU A 108 -5.58 -9.03 14.79
CA LEU A 108 -4.44 -9.85 14.39
C LEU A 108 -4.85 -11.10 13.61
N GLN A 109 -5.88 -11.83 14.07
CA GLN A 109 -6.32 -13.06 13.39
C GLN A 109 -6.75 -12.77 11.94
N PHE A 110 -7.56 -11.73 11.76
CA PHE A 110 -8.06 -11.32 10.45
C PHE A 110 -6.95 -10.79 9.54
N LEU A 111 -6.01 -10.02 10.07
CA LEU A 111 -4.89 -9.49 9.29
C LEU A 111 -3.93 -10.59 8.85
N LEU A 112 -3.63 -11.56 9.72
CA LEU A 112 -2.79 -12.71 9.36
C LEU A 112 -3.47 -13.57 8.28
N GLN A 113 -4.79 -13.75 8.35
CA GLN A 113 -5.55 -14.42 7.28
C GLN A 113 -5.42 -13.66 5.94
N LYS A 114 -5.49 -12.32 5.97
CA LYS A 114 -5.31 -11.51 4.76
C LYS A 114 -3.89 -11.60 4.20
N VAL A 115 -2.88 -11.64 5.07
CA VAL A 115 -1.48 -11.87 4.67
C VAL A 115 -1.33 -13.22 3.99
N GLN A 116 -1.88 -14.29 4.57
CA GLN A 116 -1.85 -15.61 3.96
C GLN A 116 -2.50 -15.61 2.57
N GLU A 117 -3.70 -15.01 2.43
CA GLU A 117 -4.39 -14.87 1.14
C GLU A 117 -3.53 -14.15 0.09
N GLY A 118 -2.86 -13.06 0.48
CA GLY A 118 -2.00 -12.28 -0.41
C GLY A 118 -0.72 -13.01 -0.81
N LEU A 119 -0.11 -13.77 0.11
CA LEU A 119 1.09 -14.57 -0.17
C LEU A 119 0.78 -15.75 -1.09
N GLU A 120 -0.32 -16.47 -0.85
CA GLU A 120 -0.76 -17.58 -1.72
C GLU A 120 -1.30 -17.07 -3.07
N GLY A 121 -1.85 -15.86 -3.09
CA GLY A 121 -2.39 -15.22 -4.29
C GLY A 121 -1.39 -15.02 -5.43
N ILE A 122 -0.09 -15.04 -5.13
CA ILE A 122 0.98 -14.89 -6.13
C ILE A 122 0.93 -15.97 -7.22
N GLU A 123 0.38 -17.16 -6.93
CA GLU A 123 0.20 -18.23 -7.92
C GLU A 123 -0.73 -17.83 -9.06
N LYS A 124 -1.61 -16.84 -8.83
CA LYS A 124 -2.53 -16.29 -9.83
C LYS A 124 -1.89 -15.18 -10.67
N GLN A 125 -0.66 -14.77 -10.36
CA GLN A 125 0.03 -13.74 -11.13
C GLN A 125 0.26 -14.25 -12.56
N PRO A 126 -0.30 -13.60 -13.60
CA PRO A 126 -0.08 -14.03 -14.97
C PRO A 126 1.41 -13.93 -15.32
N ALA A 127 1.91 -14.92 -16.05
CA ALA A 127 3.21 -14.78 -16.68
C ALA A 127 3.13 -13.64 -17.69
N SER A 128 4.12 -12.74 -17.69
CA SER A 128 4.22 -11.82 -18.81
C SER A 128 4.48 -12.67 -20.05
N THR A 129 3.69 -12.48 -21.11
CA THR A 129 3.96 -13.06 -22.42
C THR A 129 5.29 -12.50 -22.89
N GLU A 130 6.39 -13.16 -22.51
CA GLU A 130 7.73 -12.75 -22.89
C GLU A 130 7.82 -12.96 -24.40
N LYS A 131 7.72 -11.86 -25.16
CA LYS A 131 8.14 -11.75 -26.57
C LYS A 131 9.58 -12.30 -26.77
N TYR A 132 10.32 -12.48 -25.66
CA TYR A 132 11.71 -12.94 -25.54
C TYR A 132 11.88 -14.27 -24.79
N SER A 133 10.81 -15.07 -24.59
CA SER A 133 10.82 -16.35 -23.85
C SER A 133 11.77 -17.43 -24.41
N GLY A 134 12.25 -17.26 -25.64
CA GLY A 134 13.22 -18.17 -26.28
C GLY A 134 14.69 -17.96 -25.89
N LEU A 135 14.99 -16.98 -25.03
CA LEU A 135 16.34 -16.76 -24.53
C LEU A 135 16.59 -17.63 -23.29
N ASP A 136 17.70 -18.38 -23.33
CA ASP A 136 18.13 -19.26 -22.23
C ASP A 136 18.20 -18.48 -20.91
N LYS A 137 17.61 -19.02 -19.85
CA LYS A 137 17.38 -18.36 -18.56
C LYS A 137 18.49 -18.68 -17.55
N GLY A 138 19.74 -18.58 -18.00
CA GLY A 138 20.91 -18.69 -17.15
C GLY A 138 21.14 -17.42 -16.30
N PRO A 139 21.90 -17.50 -15.19
CA PRO A 139 22.20 -16.34 -14.33
C PRO A 139 22.84 -15.16 -15.07
N ALA A 140 23.54 -15.42 -16.19
CA ALA A 140 24.20 -14.40 -17.01
C ALA A 140 23.30 -13.75 -18.06
N THR A 141 22.13 -14.32 -18.37
CA THR A 141 21.28 -13.90 -19.50
C THR A 141 20.00 -13.18 -19.06
N TYR A 142 19.60 -13.25 -17.78
CA TYR A 142 18.45 -12.50 -17.27
C TYR A 142 18.59 -10.98 -17.37
N GLY A 143 19.80 -10.43 -17.14
CA GLY A 143 20.08 -9.01 -17.36
C GLY A 143 19.90 -8.61 -18.84
N VAL A 144 20.12 -9.55 -19.76
CA VAL A 144 19.92 -9.37 -21.20
C VAL A 144 18.44 -9.33 -21.54
N VAL A 145 17.60 -10.18 -20.93
CA VAL A 145 16.14 -10.17 -21.15
C VAL A 145 15.51 -8.86 -20.67
N LYS A 146 15.87 -8.39 -19.47
CA LYS A 146 15.43 -7.07 -18.97
C LYS A 146 15.86 -5.96 -19.93
N LYS A 147 17.13 -5.95 -20.33
CA LYS A 147 17.66 -4.98 -21.27
C LYS A 147 16.96 -5.03 -22.64
N LEU A 148 16.61 -6.20 -23.15
CA LEU A 148 15.90 -6.35 -24.43
C LEU A 148 14.47 -5.80 -24.35
N ARG A 149 13.76 -6.09 -23.25
CA ARG A 149 12.42 -5.57 -23.01
C ARG A 149 12.43 -4.05 -22.81
N ASP A 150 13.33 -3.53 -21.98
CA ASP A 150 13.44 -2.10 -21.67
C ASP A 150 13.91 -1.27 -22.89
N ASN A 151 14.46 -1.93 -23.92
CA ASN A 151 14.78 -1.32 -25.22
C ASN A 151 13.77 -1.69 -26.33
N ASP A 152 12.67 -2.37 -26.01
CA ASP A 152 11.64 -2.71 -26.99
C ASP A 152 10.84 -1.45 -27.35
N MET A 153 11.09 -0.93 -28.55
CA MET A 153 10.45 0.29 -29.03
C MET A 153 8.91 0.18 -29.06
N ASP A 154 8.35 -1.01 -29.32
CA ASP A 154 6.89 -1.19 -29.35
C ASP A 154 6.28 -1.02 -27.95
N LEU A 155 7.03 -1.36 -26.90
CA LEU A 155 6.61 -1.19 -25.50
C LEU A 155 6.56 0.29 -25.10
N HIS A 156 7.41 1.12 -25.71
CA HIS A 156 7.62 2.52 -25.32
C HIS A 156 7.05 3.55 -26.32
N THR A 157 6.57 3.10 -27.49
CA THR A 157 5.97 3.97 -28.51
C THR A 157 4.49 4.22 -28.20
N ASN A 158 4.01 5.46 -28.38
CA ASN A 158 2.63 5.88 -28.10
C ASN A 158 2.15 5.69 -26.66
N GLN A 159 3.06 5.51 -25.70
CA GLN A 159 2.74 5.52 -24.28
C GLN A 159 2.53 6.96 -23.78
N THR A 160 1.67 7.13 -22.78
CA THR A 160 1.47 8.43 -22.12
C THR A 160 2.77 8.86 -21.42
N MET A 161 3.39 9.94 -21.90
CA MET A 161 4.58 10.51 -21.26
C MET A 161 4.22 11.26 -19.97
N TYR A 162 4.84 10.89 -18.85
CA TYR A 162 4.72 11.59 -17.58
C TYR A 162 5.96 12.47 -17.36
N SER A 163 5.77 13.80 -17.34
CA SER A 163 6.86 14.76 -17.12
C SER A 163 7.04 15.01 -15.62
N CYS A 164 8.21 14.67 -15.09
CA CYS A 164 8.51 14.79 -13.66
C CYS A 164 8.71 16.24 -13.17
N GLY A 165 8.42 17.28 -13.97
CA GLY A 165 8.91 18.62 -13.63
C GLY A 165 8.27 19.79 -14.35
N SER A 166 6.97 20.02 -14.17
CA SER A 166 6.41 21.34 -14.46
C SER A 166 5.35 21.70 -13.44
N LEU A 167 5.75 22.56 -12.48
CA LEU A 167 4.92 23.53 -11.73
C LEU A 167 3.42 23.27 -11.90
N ALA A 168 2.87 22.43 -11.02
CA ALA A 168 1.51 21.91 -11.15
C ALA A 168 0.50 23.07 -11.29
N PRO A 169 -0.25 23.15 -12.40
CA PRO A 169 -1.44 24.00 -12.46
C PRO A 169 -2.39 23.57 -11.34
N LYS A 170 -3.05 24.54 -10.70
CA LYS A 170 -4.05 24.27 -9.65
C LYS A 170 -5.06 23.24 -10.18
N MET A 171 -5.04 22.04 -9.59
CA MET A 171 -6.01 20.97 -9.84
C MET A 171 -7.40 21.50 -9.46
N GLY A 172 -8.16 21.98 -10.44
CA GLY A 172 -9.57 22.26 -10.25
C GLY A 172 -10.37 20.98 -10.38
N ARG A 173 -11.35 20.77 -9.49
CA ARG A 173 -12.38 19.72 -9.61
C ARG A 173 -12.83 19.51 -11.06
N GLY A 174 -12.65 18.28 -11.56
CA GLY A 174 -13.18 17.82 -12.85
C GLY A 174 -12.25 17.90 -14.07
N ARG A 175 -10.97 18.26 -13.91
CA ARG A 175 -9.98 18.15 -15.02
C ARG A 175 -9.02 16.99 -14.77
N SER A 176 -9.14 15.93 -15.57
CA SER A 176 -8.09 14.93 -15.77
C SER A 176 -6.94 15.60 -16.54
N GLY A 177 -5.85 15.91 -15.84
CA GLY A 177 -4.78 16.71 -16.43
C GLY A 177 -3.67 17.05 -15.45
N GLY A 178 -2.86 16.05 -15.13
CA GLY A 178 -1.63 16.14 -14.36
C GLY A 178 -0.78 14.90 -14.62
N CYS A 179 0.50 14.91 -14.24
CA CYS A 179 1.42 13.79 -14.49
C CYS A 179 1.11 12.51 -13.69
N MET A 180 -0.02 12.50 -12.98
CA MET A 180 -0.73 11.29 -12.61
C MET A 180 -2.20 11.62 -12.82
N ASP A 181 -2.88 10.92 -13.73
CA ASP A 181 -4.33 10.93 -13.71
C ASP A 181 -4.75 10.21 -12.42
N HIS A 182 -4.94 11.00 -11.37
CA HIS A 182 -5.30 10.55 -10.03
C HIS A 182 -6.61 9.74 -9.99
N GLN A 183 -7.41 9.77 -11.07
CA GLN A 183 -8.62 8.96 -11.23
C GLN A 183 -8.36 7.59 -11.86
N PHE A 184 -7.24 7.41 -12.57
CA PHE A 184 -6.91 6.15 -13.20
C PHE A 184 -6.36 5.17 -12.15
N ARG A 185 -7.19 4.20 -11.75
CA ARG A 185 -6.75 3.01 -11.03
C ARG A 185 -6.59 1.87 -12.02
N LYS A 186 -5.35 1.42 -12.24
CA LYS A 186 -5.14 0.16 -12.95
C LYS A 186 -5.76 -0.99 -12.15
N PRO A 187 -6.19 -2.08 -12.80
CA PRO A 187 -6.55 -3.30 -12.08
C PRO A 187 -5.39 -3.76 -11.20
N VAL A 188 -5.70 -4.12 -9.96
CA VAL A 188 -4.73 -4.65 -9.00
C VAL A 188 -4.14 -5.95 -9.54
N GLU A 189 -2.82 -6.06 -9.52
CA GLU A 189 -2.13 -7.29 -9.86
C GLU A 189 -1.85 -8.12 -8.59
N PRO A 190 -1.93 -9.46 -8.65
CA PRO A 190 -1.65 -10.32 -7.49
C PRO A 190 -0.33 -10.02 -6.78
N TRP A 191 0.73 -9.72 -7.52
CA TRP A 191 2.05 -9.39 -6.94
C TRP A 191 2.04 -8.13 -6.07
N GLU A 192 1.14 -7.16 -6.34
CA GLU A 192 1.04 -5.91 -5.56
C GLU A 192 0.47 -6.19 -4.17
N LEU A 193 -0.58 -7.03 -4.09
CA LEU A 193 -1.09 -7.48 -2.80
C LEU A 193 -0.06 -8.33 -2.06
N THR A 194 0.65 -9.24 -2.74
CA THR A 194 1.72 -10.04 -2.13
C THR A 194 2.79 -9.15 -1.49
N GLU A 195 3.25 -8.11 -2.19
CA GLU A 195 4.24 -7.18 -1.64
C GLU A 195 3.69 -6.36 -0.46
N GLY A 196 2.44 -5.86 -0.55
CA GLY A 196 1.78 -5.22 0.57
C GLY A 196 1.68 -6.12 1.80
N CYS A 197 1.38 -7.41 1.59
CA CYS A 197 1.34 -8.41 2.65
C CYS A 197 2.73 -8.70 3.25
N VAL A 198 3.82 -8.62 2.47
CA VAL A 198 5.20 -8.70 3.01
C VAL A 198 5.49 -7.52 3.93
N HIS A 199 5.15 -6.29 3.53
CA HIS A 199 5.28 -5.12 4.41
C HIS A 199 4.43 -5.26 5.69
N LEU A 200 3.18 -5.70 5.55
CA LEU A 200 2.32 -5.92 6.71
C LEU A 200 2.87 -6.99 7.65
N LEU A 201 3.37 -8.11 7.12
CA LEU A 201 3.98 -9.16 7.92
C LEU A 201 5.21 -8.66 8.68
N ALA A 202 6.03 -7.81 8.05
CA ALA A 202 7.17 -7.17 8.70
C ALA A 202 6.73 -6.25 9.85
N GLU A 203 5.69 -5.43 9.65
CA GLU A 203 5.13 -4.58 10.71
C GLU A 203 4.50 -5.38 11.86
N LEU A 204 3.79 -6.47 11.54
CA LEU A 204 3.20 -7.38 12.53
C LEU A 204 4.26 -8.13 13.34
N SER A 205 5.44 -8.40 12.77
CA SER A 205 6.55 -9.04 13.49
C SER A 205 7.02 -8.24 14.71
N GLN A 206 6.78 -6.93 14.72
CA GLN A 206 7.10 -6.03 15.83
C GLN A 206 6.10 -6.14 16.98
N ILE A 207 5.02 -6.92 16.83
CA ILE A 207 4.01 -7.15 17.87
C ILE A 207 4.31 -8.49 18.54
N PRO A 208 4.71 -8.53 19.84
CA PRO A 208 5.13 -9.76 20.51
C PRO A 208 4.11 -10.91 20.43
N ALA A 209 2.82 -10.58 20.45
CA ALA A 209 1.73 -11.56 20.38
C ALA A 209 1.58 -12.23 19.00
N ALA A 210 2.18 -11.67 17.94
CA ALA A 210 2.06 -12.16 16.56
C ALA A 210 3.30 -12.95 16.09
N VAL A 211 4.41 -12.90 16.82
CA VAL A 211 5.72 -13.46 16.39
C VAL A 211 5.63 -14.93 15.97
N LYS A 212 4.87 -15.74 16.70
CA LYS A 212 4.72 -17.17 16.39
C LYS A 212 4.03 -17.37 15.04
N GLN A 213 2.90 -16.71 14.84
CA GLN A 213 2.10 -16.80 13.62
C GLN A 213 2.84 -16.19 12.43
N VAL A 214 3.60 -15.11 12.66
CA VAL A 214 4.49 -14.52 11.65
C VAL A 214 5.53 -15.53 11.18
N ALA A 215 6.19 -16.24 12.11
CA ALA A 215 7.18 -17.26 11.79
C ALA A 215 6.59 -18.42 10.96
N GLU A 216 5.34 -18.80 11.23
CA GLU A 216 4.61 -19.83 10.47
C GLU A 216 4.35 -19.43 9.01
N LEU A 217 4.28 -18.12 8.70
CA LEU A 217 4.05 -17.61 7.35
C LEU A 217 5.34 -17.36 6.55
N LEU A 218 6.52 -17.34 7.17
CA LEU A 218 7.80 -17.12 6.47
C LEU A 218 8.07 -18.09 5.30
N PRO A 219 7.71 -19.39 5.37
CA PRO A 219 7.85 -20.28 4.22
C PRO A 219 7.05 -19.82 3.00
N LEU A 220 5.88 -19.19 3.19
CA LEU A 220 5.08 -18.64 2.09
C LEU A 220 5.75 -17.41 1.47
N VAL A 221 6.40 -16.56 2.28
CA VAL A 221 7.19 -15.43 1.78
C VAL A 221 8.33 -15.92 0.88
N ALA A 222 9.06 -16.96 1.31
CA ALA A 222 10.13 -17.56 0.52
C ALA A 222 9.61 -18.17 -0.81
N GLN A 223 8.45 -18.85 -0.76
CA GLN A 223 7.81 -19.39 -1.97
C GLN A 223 7.37 -18.30 -2.94
N ALA A 224 6.81 -17.20 -2.44
CA ALA A 224 6.40 -16.07 -3.26
C ALA A 224 7.61 -15.38 -3.92
N ALA A 225 8.70 -15.17 -3.16
CA ALA A 225 9.93 -14.56 -3.67
C ALA A 225 10.64 -15.42 -4.74
N ALA A 226 10.42 -16.74 -4.75
CA ALA A 226 10.98 -17.65 -5.74
C ALA A 226 10.26 -17.63 -7.11
N LYS A 227 9.17 -16.88 -7.26
CA LYS A 227 8.40 -16.79 -8.51
C LYS A 227 9.01 -15.76 -9.46
N HIS A 228 9.58 -16.21 -10.57
CA HIS A 228 10.32 -15.35 -11.52
C HIS A 228 9.58 -15.12 -12.86
N HIS A 229 8.30 -15.52 -12.97
CA HIS A 229 7.57 -15.54 -14.24
C HIS A 229 6.93 -14.20 -14.64
N TYR A 230 7.08 -13.16 -13.84
CA TYR A 230 6.54 -11.82 -14.06
C TYR A 230 7.64 -10.75 -13.81
N PRO A 231 7.64 -9.60 -14.51
CA PRO A 231 8.79 -8.70 -14.50
C PRO A 231 9.07 -8.04 -13.15
N GLN A 232 8.04 -7.85 -12.32
CA GLN A 232 8.15 -7.22 -11.00
C GLN A 232 8.67 -8.16 -9.89
N HIS A 233 9.01 -9.41 -10.20
CA HIS A 233 9.58 -10.34 -9.21
C HIS A 233 10.84 -9.78 -8.54
N GLN A 234 11.66 -9.00 -9.25
CA GLN A 234 12.85 -8.35 -8.69
C GLN A 234 12.49 -7.34 -7.61
N VAL A 235 11.39 -6.60 -7.80
CA VAL A 235 10.88 -5.62 -6.83
C VAL A 235 10.41 -6.35 -5.58
N LEU A 236 9.62 -7.42 -5.74
CA LEU A 236 9.18 -8.24 -4.62
C LEU A 236 10.37 -8.83 -3.84
N LEU A 237 11.36 -9.38 -4.55
CA LEU A 237 12.56 -9.94 -3.93
C LEU A 237 13.36 -8.87 -3.17
N GLU A 238 13.55 -7.68 -3.76
CA GLU A 238 14.20 -6.55 -3.11
C GLU A 238 13.45 -6.13 -1.84
N THR A 239 12.12 -6.08 -1.89
CA THR A 239 11.29 -5.77 -0.73
C THR A 239 11.47 -6.81 0.37
N VAL A 240 11.43 -8.10 0.04
CA VAL A 240 11.66 -9.20 1.01
C VAL A 240 13.06 -9.11 1.65
N CYS A 241 14.10 -8.79 0.88
CA CYS A 241 15.46 -8.68 1.42
C CYS A 241 15.71 -7.43 2.28
N LYS A 242 14.87 -6.39 2.16
CA LYS A 242 14.99 -5.15 2.95
C LYS A 242 14.29 -5.23 4.30
N GLN A 243 13.26 -6.08 4.43
CA GLN A 243 12.55 -6.31 5.70
C GLN A 243 13.36 -7.26 6.59
#